data_AF-A0A087B4D7-F1
#
_entry.id   AF-A0A087B4D7-F1
#
_cell.length_a   1.000
_cell.length_b   1.000
_cell.length_c   1.000
_cell.angle_alpha   90.00
_cell.angle_beta   90.00
_cell.angle_gamma   90.00
#
_symmetry.space_group_name_H-M   'P 1'
#
loop_
_entity.id
_entity.type
_entity.pdbx_description
1 polymer ?
#
loop_
_entity_poly.entity_id
_entity_poly.type
_entity_poly.pdbx_seq_one_letter_code
_entity_poly.pdbx_strand_id
1 'polypeptide(L)'
;MSWVAYLMDTMSGQLLDPIDIPNVSWNIDVGDSTLTTTKDKGVGAQDTTGLTLPWDSVPGRTWADKRRAVATLKNGIAWIWRDQLTPKNKLGTVKVGGAIGTRRDTSQDTSFSLLSPMNILSQRYMLREGVYGRGTHNTSPDTIRLTGRSYRAIAAEVIRQCTEAKPGGALPIDLNYLDEKGSRTREYEAWNVQNQTGSGILEKLANIENGPDMQFRPYLTDDQTHVRYAFLAGSDSTIYLGENILHHVSYHPHGGNLQNITVDHLSPIQRVYSSGAGQDKAQTTALAENLDLVTNRDPWPLLEMTYADADTDNATVLKAHAQAVLEANRHHLIQIQGEVHANHTDTAGNLTLPLATLWPGELFSIDVTGHPALPDGEYHTRLMQMSGDTTDKITLVFDTMRDPET
;
A
#
# COMPACT_ATOMS: atom_id res chain seq x y z
N MET A 1 -8.27 -2.34 27.12
CA MET A 1 -7.32 -2.00 26.05
C MET A 1 -8.01 -2.42 24.79
N SER A 2 -8.18 -1.49 23.86
CA SER A 2 -9.15 -1.66 22.80
C SER A 2 -8.82 -0.73 21.66
N TRP A 3 -9.04 -1.24 20.47
CA TRP A 3 -9.37 -0.46 19.32
C TRP A 3 -10.46 0.57 19.63
N VAL A 4 -10.27 1.81 19.18
CA VAL A 4 -11.27 2.88 19.30
C VAL A 4 -11.43 3.55 17.95
N ALA A 5 -12.66 3.83 17.55
CA ALA A 5 -12.94 4.51 16.29
C ALA A 5 -13.53 5.90 16.55
N TYR A 6 -13.10 6.85 15.73
CA TYR A 6 -13.62 8.22 15.71
C TYR A 6 -14.05 8.58 14.30
N LEU A 7 -15.11 9.37 14.20
CA LEU A 7 -15.37 10.12 12.98
C LEU A 7 -14.30 11.19 12.81
N MET A 8 -13.98 11.52 11.56
CA MET A 8 -13.10 12.64 11.23
C MET A 8 -13.65 13.42 10.03
N ASP A 9 -13.37 14.72 9.94
CA ASP A 9 -13.59 15.48 8.72
C ASP A 9 -12.52 15.12 7.69
N THR A 10 -12.92 14.76 6.47
CA THR A 10 -12.00 14.20 5.46
C THR A 10 -10.99 15.22 4.94
N MET A 11 -11.35 16.51 4.87
CA MET A 11 -10.47 17.53 4.29
C MET A 11 -9.46 18.07 5.30
N SER A 12 -9.91 18.33 6.52
CA SER A 12 -9.07 18.88 7.60
C SER A 12 -8.38 17.81 8.43
N GLY A 13 -8.95 16.60 8.48
CA GLY A 13 -8.53 15.53 9.38
C GLY A 13 -9.02 15.70 10.81
N GLN A 14 -9.83 16.73 11.10
CA GLN A 14 -10.31 17.00 12.46
C GLN A 14 -11.11 15.82 13.00
N LEU A 15 -10.73 15.30 14.18
CA LEU A 15 -11.50 14.30 14.90
C LEU A 15 -12.83 14.91 15.40
N LEU A 16 -13.89 14.14 15.21
CA LEU A 16 -15.27 14.47 15.59
C LEU A 16 -15.71 13.54 16.73
N ASP A 17 -16.94 13.06 16.68
CA ASP A 17 -17.50 12.18 17.70
C ASP A 17 -16.91 10.75 17.61
N PRO A 18 -16.75 10.06 18.76
CA PRO A 18 -16.47 8.63 18.76
C PRO A 18 -17.62 7.86 18.10
N ILE A 19 -17.28 6.77 17.41
CA ILE A 19 -18.23 5.89 16.75
C ILE A 19 -17.97 4.45 17.16
N ASP A 20 -19.04 3.70 17.42
CA ASP A 20 -18.94 2.29 17.75
C ASP A 20 -18.97 1.46 16.46
N ILE A 21 -18.00 0.57 16.29
CA ILE A 21 -17.86 -0.27 15.11
C ILE A 21 -17.78 -1.72 15.58
N PRO A 22 -18.90 -2.46 15.56
CA PRO A 22 -19.00 -3.74 16.25
C PRO A 22 -18.19 -4.86 15.59
N ASN A 23 -18.06 -4.85 14.26
CA ASN A 23 -17.28 -5.83 13.51
C ASN A 23 -16.58 -5.13 12.36
N VAL A 24 -15.27 -5.32 12.26
CA VAL A 24 -14.47 -4.74 11.20
C VAL A 24 -13.17 -5.52 11.03
N SER A 25 -12.78 -5.73 9.78
CA SER A 25 -11.45 -6.19 9.38
C SER A 25 -10.70 -5.07 8.65
N TRP A 26 -9.40 -4.98 8.87
CA TRP A 26 -8.54 -4.00 8.20
C TRP A 26 -7.36 -4.68 7.50
N ASN A 27 -6.87 -4.00 6.46
CA ASN A 27 -5.67 -4.37 5.74
C ASN A 27 -4.81 -3.13 5.46
N ILE A 28 -3.50 -3.27 5.62
CA ILE A 28 -2.50 -2.25 5.28
C ILE A 28 -1.39 -2.95 4.51
N ASP A 29 -1.05 -2.45 3.34
CA ASP A 29 0.04 -2.97 2.51
C ASP A 29 1.03 -1.88 2.08
N VAL A 30 2.13 -2.29 1.42
CA VAL A 30 3.06 -1.40 0.71
C VAL A 30 2.67 -1.24 -0.77
N GLY A 31 1.86 -2.16 -1.31
CA GLY A 31 1.48 -2.16 -2.71
C GLY A 31 1.44 -3.52 -3.40
N ASP A 32 1.94 -4.58 -2.78
CA ASP A 32 1.90 -5.94 -3.34
C ASP A 32 1.92 -6.93 -2.17
N SER A 33 0.92 -7.79 -2.08
CA SER A 33 0.78 -8.74 -0.97
C SER A 33 0.28 -10.11 -1.41
N THR A 34 0.24 -10.36 -2.72
CA THR A 34 -0.22 -11.64 -3.26
C THR A 34 0.90 -12.32 -4.02
N LEU A 35 1.03 -13.64 -3.84
CA LEU A 35 1.86 -14.53 -4.65
C LEU A 35 1.33 -14.58 -6.11
N THR A 36 1.44 -13.48 -6.84
CA THR A 36 1.04 -13.35 -8.24
C THR A 36 2.26 -13.24 -9.14
N THR A 37 2.21 -13.89 -10.31
CA THR A 37 3.35 -14.02 -11.22
C THR A 37 3.84 -12.69 -11.80
N THR A 38 3.10 -11.60 -11.65
CA THR A 38 3.53 -10.24 -11.97
C THR A 38 3.88 -9.48 -10.69
N LYS A 39 5.18 -9.24 -10.43
CA LYS A 39 5.64 -8.30 -9.41
C LYS A 39 5.33 -6.88 -9.89
N ASP A 40 4.21 -6.33 -9.45
CA ASP A 40 3.81 -4.94 -9.69
C ASP A 40 3.86 -4.21 -8.34
N LYS A 41 4.70 -3.19 -8.20
CA LYS A 41 4.77 -2.37 -6.99
C LYS A 41 3.55 -1.44 -6.95
N GLY A 42 2.45 -1.89 -6.37
CA GLY A 42 1.36 -0.97 -6.04
C GLY A 42 1.82 0.11 -5.05
N VAL A 43 0.90 1.00 -4.69
CA VAL A 43 1.17 2.06 -3.70
C VAL A 43 0.25 1.83 -2.50
N GLY A 44 0.87 1.63 -1.32
CA GLY A 44 0.25 1.15 -0.10
C GLY A 44 -1.22 1.53 0.10
N ALA A 45 -2.10 0.54 -0.07
CA ALA A 45 -3.52 0.66 0.18
C ALA A 45 -3.80 0.49 1.67
N GLN A 46 -4.77 1.26 2.15
CA GLN A 46 -5.35 1.10 3.48
C GLN A 46 -6.83 0.86 3.30
N ASP A 47 -7.21 -0.41 3.27
CA ASP A 47 -8.57 -0.80 2.97
C ASP A 47 -9.25 -1.38 4.20
N THR A 48 -10.46 -0.91 4.44
CA THR A 48 -11.41 -1.53 5.36
C THR A 48 -12.58 -1.99 4.51
N THR A 49 -12.73 -3.30 4.36
CA THR A 49 -13.75 -3.91 3.51
C THR A 49 -15.09 -3.95 4.26
N GLY A 50 -16.08 -3.23 3.72
CA GLY A 50 -17.50 -3.43 4.05
C GLY A 50 -17.88 -3.26 5.52
N LEU A 51 -17.65 -2.07 6.09
CA LEU A 51 -18.20 -1.71 7.38
C LEU A 51 -19.71 -1.73 7.32
N THR A 52 -20.36 -2.46 8.24
CA THR A 52 -21.81 -2.41 8.44
C THR A 52 -22.07 -2.14 9.90
N LEU A 53 -22.82 -1.08 10.17
CA LEU A 53 -23.12 -0.65 11.52
C LEU A 53 -24.61 -0.36 11.66
N PRO A 54 -25.24 -0.78 12.78
CA PRO A 54 -26.60 -0.39 13.05
C PRO A 54 -26.66 1.12 13.24
N TRP A 55 -27.79 1.72 12.88
CA TRP A 55 -27.93 3.17 13.03
C TRP A 55 -27.74 3.67 14.46
N ASP A 56 -27.98 2.82 15.46
CA ASP A 56 -27.77 3.15 16.87
C ASP A 56 -26.30 3.38 17.24
N SER A 57 -25.37 2.78 16.51
CA SER A 57 -23.93 3.02 16.67
C SER A 57 -23.46 4.34 16.03
N VAL A 58 -24.25 4.94 15.13
CA VAL A 58 -23.92 6.22 14.51
C VAL A 58 -24.21 7.37 15.49
N PRO A 59 -23.25 8.26 15.78
CA PRO A 59 -23.47 9.39 16.67
C PRO A 59 -24.47 10.40 16.08
N GLY A 60 -25.30 10.98 16.94
CA GLY A 60 -26.30 11.97 16.56
C GLY A 60 -27.61 11.82 17.33
N ARG A 61 -28.26 12.96 17.65
CA ARG A 61 -29.53 12.98 18.40
C ARG A 61 -30.74 12.78 17.49
N THR A 62 -30.64 13.24 16.25
CA THR A 62 -31.69 13.08 15.24
C THR A 62 -31.20 12.21 14.08
N TRP A 63 -32.13 11.64 13.33
CA TRP A 63 -31.83 10.91 12.08
C TRP A 63 -31.09 11.79 11.06
N ALA A 64 -31.33 13.10 11.06
CA ALA A 64 -30.60 14.02 10.19
C ALA A 64 -29.13 14.17 10.62
N ASP A 65 -28.86 14.20 11.93
CA ASP A 65 -27.51 14.27 12.47
C ASP A 65 -26.75 12.98 12.15
N LYS A 66 -27.37 11.82 12.38
CA LYS A 66 -26.77 10.51 12.06
C LYS A 66 -26.41 10.39 10.58
N ARG A 67 -27.32 10.76 9.67
CA ARG A 67 -27.03 10.76 8.23
C ARG A 67 -25.89 11.70 7.84
N ARG A 68 -25.74 12.84 8.52
CA ARG A 68 -24.65 13.80 8.31
C ARG A 68 -23.32 13.28 8.87
N ALA A 69 -23.35 12.59 10.01
CA ALA A 69 -22.18 12.02 10.66
C ALA A 69 -21.47 11.00 9.75
N VAL A 70 -22.24 10.19 9.01
CA VAL A 70 -21.72 9.22 8.03
C VAL A 70 -21.84 9.70 6.58
N ALA A 71 -21.78 11.02 6.33
CA ALA A 71 -21.87 11.57 4.98
C ALA A 71 -20.65 11.18 4.14
N THR A 72 -20.90 10.50 3.01
CA THR A 72 -19.88 10.07 2.04
C THR A 72 -18.96 11.23 1.64
N LEU A 73 -17.65 10.96 1.62
CA LEU A 73 -16.52 11.85 1.31
C LEU A 73 -16.36 13.10 2.19
N LYS A 74 -17.39 13.50 2.92
CA LYS A 74 -17.30 14.63 3.85
C LYS A 74 -16.60 14.20 5.14
N ASN A 75 -17.03 13.05 5.67
CA ASN A 75 -16.47 12.49 6.88
C ASN A 75 -15.77 11.17 6.58
N GLY A 76 -14.83 10.81 7.44
CA GLY A 76 -14.08 9.57 7.45
C GLY A 76 -14.16 8.89 8.81
N ILE A 77 -13.44 7.78 8.91
CA ILE A 77 -13.21 7.04 10.15
C ILE A 77 -11.71 6.96 10.38
N ALA A 78 -11.32 7.22 11.63
CA ALA A 78 -9.99 6.99 12.14
C ALA A 78 -10.03 5.85 13.16
N TRP A 79 -9.24 4.82 12.90
CA TRP A 79 -9.15 3.65 13.75
C TRP A 79 -7.85 3.65 14.53
N ILE A 80 -7.99 3.79 15.85
CA ILE A 80 -6.91 4.07 16.77
C ILE A 80 -6.64 2.82 17.61
N TRP A 81 -5.42 2.34 17.52
CA TRP A 81 -4.89 1.32 18.41
C TRP A 81 -4.40 1.98 19.71
N ARG A 82 -4.78 1.40 20.84
CA ARG A 82 -4.33 1.82 22.16
C ARG A 82 -3.78 0.63 22.94
N ASP A 83 -2.47 0.61 23.09
CA ASP A 83 -1.77 -0.35 23.93
C ASP A 83 -1.61 0.13 25.39
N GLN A 84 -1.00 -0.71 26.21
CA GLN A 84 -0.67 -0.41 27.61
C GLN A 84 0.45 0.64 27.78
N LEU A 85 1.26 0.87 26.75
CA LEU A 85 2.35 1.87 26.78
C LEU A 85 1.82 3.27 26.45
N THR A 86 0.65 3.36 25.83
CA THR A 86 -0.01 4.62 25.46
C THR A 86 -0.35 5.44 26.71
N PRO A 87 0.17 6.67 26.85
CA PRO A 87 -0.12 7.54 27.99
C PRO A 87 -1.63 7.74 28.18
N LYS A 88 -2.08 7.86 29.45
CA LYS A 88 -3.52 7.94 29.76
C LYS A 88 -4.23 9.11 29.06
N ASN A 89 -3.54 10.22 28.88
CA ASN A 89 -4.01 11.44 28.22
C ASN A 89 -3.90 11.42 26.68
N LYS A 90 -3.49 10.29 26.10
CA LYS A 90 -3.38 10.09 24.65
C LYS A 90 -4.41 9.04 24.21
N LEU A 91 -4.96 9.19 23.01
CA LEU A 91 -5.91 8.32 22.33
C LEU A 91 -5.21 7.04 21.86
N GLY A 92 -4.02 7.15 21.29
CA GLY A 92 -3.24 6.03 20.78
C GLY A 92 -2.56 6.34 19.45
N THR A 93 -2.38 5.31 18.63
CA THR A 93 -1.80 5.40 17.29
C THR A 93 -2.86 5.07 16.25
N VAL A 94 -3.07 5.93 15.27
CA VAL A 94 -3.96 5.63 14.15
C VAL A 94 -3.29 4.59 13.27
N LYS A 95 -3.98 3.49 13.00
CA LYS A 95 -3.51 2.45 12.06
C LYS A 95 -4.20 2.54 10.73
N VAL A 96 -5.50 2.80 10.75
CA VAL A 96 -6.31 2.96 9.55
C VAL A 96 -7.03 4.28 9.62
N GLY A 97 -6.98 5.05 8.54
CA GLY A 97 -7.82 6.23 8.37
C GLY A 97 -8.29 6.32 6.94
N GLY A 98 -9.57 6.59 6.72
CA GLY A 98 -10.09 6.82 5.37
C GLY A 98 -11.40 7.57 5.36
N ALA A 99 -11.72 8.17 4.21
CA ALA A 99 -13.01 8.81 4.00
C ALA A 99 -14.12 7.78 3.84
N ILE A 100 -15.35 8.08 4.28
CA ILE A 100 -16.49 7.21 4.06
C ILE A 100 -16.81 7.19 2.56
N GLY A 101 -16.76 6.01 1.95
CA GLY A 101 -17.07 5.81 0.54
C GLY A 101 -18.56 5.78 0.25
N THR A 102 -18.91 5.18 -0.89
CA THR A 102 -20.33 4.96 -1.24
C THR A 102 -21.02 4.12 -0.18
N ARG A 103 -22.27 4.49 0.11
CA ARG A 103 -23.02 3.99 1.25
C ARG A 103 -24.32 3.33 0.80
N ARG A 104 -24.69 2.24 1.46
CA ARG A 104 -25.99 1.58 1.32
C ARG A 104 -26.70 1.61 2.66
N ASP A 105 -27.90 2.18 2.69
CA ASP A 105 -28.71 2.29 3.89
C ASP A 105 -29.86 1.29 3.86
N THR A 106 -30.16 0.68 5.01
CA THR A 106 -31.41 -0.01 5.26
C THR A 106 -32.14 0.67 6.43
N SER A 107 -33.30 0.13 6.82
CA SER A 107 -34.01 0.60 8.01
C SER A 107 -33.27 0.28 9.32
N GLN A 108 -32.36 -0.70 9.31
CA GLN A 108 -31.66 -1.17 10.51
C GLN A 108 -30.23 -0.66 10.59
N ASP A 109 -29.56 -0.53 9.45
CA ASP A 109 -28.13 -0.31 9.37
C ASP A 109 -27.72 0.57 8.19
N THR A 110 -26.43 0.92 8.19
CA THR A 110 -25.73 1.55 7.09
C THR A 110 -24.43 0.78 6.82
N SER A 111 -24.14 0.55 5.55
CA SER A 111 -22.93 -0.12 5.10
C SER A 111 -22.11 0.75 4.15
N PHE A 112 -20.78 0.77 4.31
CA PHE A 112 -19.85 1.50 3.45
C PHE A 112 -18.43 0.94 3.54
N SER A 113 -17.60 1.24 2.54
CA SER A 113 -16.14 1.02 2.62
C SER A 113 -15.44 2.34 2.95
N LEU A 114 -14.21 2.26 3.46
CA LEU A 114 -13.35 3.43 3.59
C LEU A 114 -12.53 3.64 2.31
N LEU A 115 -12.32 4.89 1.96
CA LEU A 115 -11.47 5.33 0.87
C LEU A 115 -10.18 5.87 1.46
N SER A 116 -9.07 5.20 1.15
CA SER A 116 -7.73 5.70 1.44
C SER A 116 -7.42 6.97 0.63
N PRO A 117 -6.34 7.71 0.97
CA PRO A 117 -5.84 8.79 0.14
C PRO A 117 -5.63 8.36 -1.32
N MET A 118 -5.12 7.14 -1.55
CA MET A 118 -4.94 6.56 -2.89
C MET A 118 -6.27 6.40 -3.64
N ASN A 119 -7.31 5.87 -2.99
CA ASN A 119 -8.62 5.74 -3.64
C ASN A 119 -9.22 7.10 -4.00
N ILE A 120 -9.03 8.13 -3.16
CA ILE A 120 -9.47 9.50 -3.48
C ILE A 120 -8.68 10.04 -4.67
N LEU A 121 -7.35 9.86 -4.69
CA LEU A 121 -6.48 10.28 -5.79
C LEU A 121 -6.79 9.58 -7.12
N SER A 122 -7.39 8.39 -7.10
CA SER A 122 -7.86 7.70 -8.32
C SER A 122 -8.96 8.46 -9.06
N GLN A 123 -9.68 9.36 -8.37
CA GLN A 123 -10.72 10.20 -8.94
C GLN A 123 -10.29 11.65 -9.11
N ARG A 124 -8.99 11.94 -8.99
CA ARG A 124 -8.43 13.28 -9.13
C ARG A 124 -7.34 13.28 -10.19
N TYR A 125 -7.30 14.34 -11.00
CA TYR A 125 -6.49 14.38 -12.21
C TYR A 125 -5.41 15.46 -12.14
N MET A 126 -4.22 15.11 -12.62
CA MET A 126 -3.04 15.97 -12.74
C MET A 126 -3.23 16.99 -13.87
N LEU A 127 -4.04 18.02 -13.61
CA LEU A 127 -4.39 19.09 -14.55
C LEU A 127 -4.36 20.44 -13.85
N ARG A 128 -4.00 21.51 -14.57
CA ARG A 128 -4.20 22.87 -14.06
C ARG A 128 -5.67 23.27 -14.20
N GLU A 129 -6.19 23.98 -13.20
CA GLU A 129 -7.57 24.48 -13.24
C GLU A 129 -7.74 25.60 -14.28
N GLY A 130 -8.90 25.63 -14.92
CA GLY A 130 -9.27 26.70 -15.85
C GLY A 130 -8.68 26.62 -17.26
N VAL A 131 -7.78 25.69 -17.56
CA VAL A 131 -7.11 25.59 -18.88
C VAL A 131 -7.60 24.44 -19.77
N TYR A 132 -8.21 23.40 -19.20
CA TYR A 132 -8.68 22.25 -19.98
C TYR A 132 -9.79 22.63 -20.96
N GLY A 133 -9.65 22.24 -22.23
CA GLY A 133 -10.58 22.55 -23.31
C GLY A 133 -10.57 24.03 -23.75
N ARG A 134 -9.61 24.84 -23.29
CA ARG A 134 -9.51 26.27 -23.62
C ARG A 134 -8.60 26.58 -24.81
N GLY A 135 -7.94 25.58 -25.39
CA GLY A 135 -7.13 25.74 -26.59
C GLY A 135 -7.98 25.95 -27.85
N THR A 136 -7.32 26.31 -28.94
CA THR A 136 -7.94 26.47 -30.27
C THR A 136 -8.71 25.20 -30.63
N HIS A 137 -9.94 25.34 -31.14
CA HIS A 137 -10.85 24.21 -31.44
C HIS A 137 -11.21 23.33 -30.23
N ASN A 138 -11.24 23.90 -29.02
CA ASN A 138 -11.52 23.17 -27.77
C ASN A 138 -10.47 22.09 -27.45
N THR A 139 -9.23 22.29 -27.88
CA THR A 139 -8.10 21.41 -27.55
C THR A 139 -7.56 21.72 -26.14
N SER A 140 -6.74 20.83 -25.60
CA SER A 140 -6.13 20.97 -24.27
C SER A 140 -4.60 20.92 -24.35
N PRO A 141 -3.91 21.91 -24.93
CA PRO A 141 -2.46 21.86 -25.20
C PRO A 141 -1.56 22.06 -23.96
N ASP A 142 -2.14 22.20 -22.77
CA ASP A 142 -1.37 22.43 -21.54
C ASP A 142 -0.55 21.21 -21.14
N THR A 143 0.66 21.45 -20.63
CA THR A 143 1.56 20.41 -20.11
C THR A 143 2.15 20.87 -18.78
N ILE A 144 2.11 19.99 -17.77
CA ILE A 144 2.81 20.19 -16.51
C ILE A 144 4.15 19.47 -16.60
N ARG A 145 5.24 20.23 -16.73
CA ARG A 145 6.61 19.72 -16.75
C ARG A 145 7.27 19.88 -15.38
N LEU A 146 7.73 18.78 -14.82
CA LEU A 146 8.50 18.72 -13.57
C LEU A 146 9.94 18.29 -13.90
N THR A 147 10.93 19.16 -13.66
CA THR A 147 12.33 18.94 -14.03
C THR A 147 13.25 19.09 -12.82
N GLY A 148 14.32 18.28 -12.75
CA GLY A 148 15.38 18.41 -11.75
C GLY A 148 14.95 18.01 -10.34
N ARG A 149 14.09 16.99 -10.24
CA ARG A 149 13.46 16.52 -9.00
C ARG A 149 13.79 15.04 -8.75
N SER A 150 13.71 14.58 -7.52
CA SER A 150 13.71 13.13 -7.22
C SER A 150 12.33 12.52 -7.50
N TYR A 151 12.21 11.19 -7.56
CA TYR A 151 10.91 10.57 -7.80
C TYR A 151 9.89 10.88 -6.69
N ARG A 152 10.32 10.86 -5.41
CA ARG A 152 9.46 11.24 -4.29
C ARG A 152 9.02 12.71 -4.30
N ALA A 153 9.84 13.61 -4.85
CA ALA A 153 9.46 15.01 -5.05
C ALA A 153 8.44 15.19 -6.18
N ILE A 154 8.57 14.41 -7.26
CA ILE A 154 7.58 14.35 -8.33
C ILE A 154 6.26 13.82 -7.78
N ALA A 155 6.29 12.73 -7.01
CA ALA A 155 5.10 12.15 -6.37
C ALA A 155 4.41 13.15 -5.43
N ALA A 156 5.16 13.85 -4.58
CA ALA A 156 4.63 14.89 -3.70
C ALA A 156 3.96 16.04 -4.48
N GLU A 157 4.54 16.48 -5.59
CA GLU A 157 3.96 17.51 -6.45
C GLU A 157 2.70 17.01 -7.18
N VAL A 158 2.66 15.75 -7.60
CA VAL A 158 1.44 15.13 -8.17
C VAL A 158 0.31 15.14 -7.15
N ILE A 159 0.59 14.75 -5.90
CA ILE A 159 -0.40 14.77 -4.82
C ILE A 159 -0.89 16.21 -4.63
N ARG A 160 0.01 17.19 -4.50
CA ARG A 160 -0.34 18.61 -4.33
C ARG A 160 -1.26 19.14 -5.43
N GLN A 161 -0.95 18.82 -6.68
CA GLN A 161 -1.74 19.24 -7.85
C GLN A 161 -3.10 18.54 -7.92
N CYS A 162 -3.18 17.31 -7.44
CA CYS A 162 -4.43 16.57 -7.31
C CYS A 162 -5.20 16.92 -6.01
N THR A 163 -4.65 17.72 -5.11
CA THR A 163 -5.29 18.09 -3.84
C THR A 163 -5.42 19.60 -3.69
N GLU A 164 -4.44 20.26 -3.09
CA GLU A 164 -4.44 21.66 -2.69
C GLU A 164 -4.62 22.63 -3.86
N ALA A 165 -4.17 22.25 -5.06
CA ALA A 165 -4.34 23.06 -6.26
C ALA A 165 -5.78 23.03 -6.81
N LYS A 166 -6.66 22.19 -6.26
CA LYS A 166 -8.04 22.00 -6.72
C LYS A 166 -9.05 22.64 -5.75
N PRO A 167 -10.12 23.28 -6.24
CA PRO A 167 -11.20 23.77 -5.39
C PRO A 167 -11.81 22.66 -4.53
N GLY A 168 -11.79 22.83 -3.21
CA GLY A 168 -12.28 21.81 -2.28
C GLY A 168 -11.47 20.51 -2.26
N GLY A 169 -10.27 20.50 -2.85
CA GLY A 169 -9.43 19.32 -2.97
C GLY A 169 -8.47 19.10 -1.80
N ALA A 170 -8.44 19.97 -0.79
CA ALA A 170 -7.55 19.78 0.36
C ALA A 170 -7.77 18.41 1.03
N LEU A 171 -6.66 17.75 1.38
CA LEU A 171 -6.61 16.54 2.19
C LEU A 171 -5.53 16.75 3.26
N PRO A 172 -5.63 16.14 4.45
CA PRO A 172 -4.69 16.33 5.54
C PRO A 172 -3.40 15.52 5.34
N ILE A 173 -2.72 15.74 4.21
CA ILE A 173 -1.51 15.01 3.81
C ILE A 173 -0.30 15.93 3.98
N ASP A 174 0.73 15.42 4.66
CA ASP A 174 2.03 16.08 4.77
C ASP A 174 2.95 15.63 3.64
N LEU A 175 3.31 16.59 2.79
CA LEU A 175 4.12 16.38 1.59
C LEU A 175 5.60 16.64 1.88
N ASN A 176 6.24 15.69 2.57
CA ASN A 176 7.59 15.81 3.13
C ASN A 176 8.71 16.08 2.11
N TYR A 177 8.46 15.80 0.82
CA TYR A 177 9.48 15.81 -0.23
C TYR A 177 9.27 16.89 -1.30
N LEU A 178 8.37 17.85 -1.05
CA LEU A 178 8.17 18.95 -1.99
C LEU A 178 9.50 19.67 -2.27
N ASP A 179 9.74 19.96 -3.55
CA ASP A 179 10.92 20.66 -4.05
C ASP A 179 12.28 20.01 -3.84
N GLU A 180 12.31 18.77 -3.35
CA GLU A 180 13.54 18.00 -3.26
C GLU A 180 14.17 17.80 -4.65
N LYS A 181 15.48 18.06 -4.72
CA LYS A 181 16.26 18.04 -5.95
C LYS A 181 16.63 16.62 -6.35
N GLY A 182 16.70 16.40 -7.65
CA GLY A 182 17.17 15.15 -8.24
C GLY A 182 17.46 15.33 -9.72
N SER A 183 17.58 14.23 -10.45
CA SER A 183 17.89 14.21 -11.89
C SER A 183 16.68 13.92 -12.77
N ARG A 184 15.51 13.67 -12.18
CA ARG A 184 14.34 13.17 -12.91
C ARG A 184 13.57 14.29 -13.55
N THR A 185 12.96 13.95 -14.69
CA THR A 185 12.03 14.81 -15.42
C THR A 185 10.81 14.01 -15.82
N ARG A 186 9.63 14.60 -15.64
CA ARG A 186 8.34 14.04 -16.06
C ARG A 186 7.44 15.13 -16.62
N GLU A 187 6.62 14.74 -17.58
CA GLU A 187 5.64 15.61 -18.22
C GLU A 187 4.28 14.97 -18.18
N TYR A 188 3.27 15.79 -17.86
CA TYR A 188 1.88 15.38 -17.78
C TYR A 188 1.07 16.25 -18.71
N GLU A 189 0.65 15.66 -19.82
CA GLU A 189 -0.03 16.33 -20.92
C GLU A 189 -1.54 16.32 -20.68
N ALA A 190 -2.17 17.48 -20.77
CA ALA A 190 -3.59 17.61 -20.45
C ALA A 190 -4.48 16.80 -21.40
N TRP A 191 -4.14 16.70 -22.69
CA TRP A 191 -4.91 15.89 -23.65
C TRP A 191 -4.90 14.40 -23.32
N ASN A 192 -3.93 13.92 -22.53
CA ASN A 192 -3.82 12.53 -22.09
C ASN A 192 -4.51 12.29 -20.73
N VAL A 193 -5.52 13.09 -20.37
CA VAL A 193 -6.20 13.08 -19.04
C VAL A 193 -6.62 11.69 -18.56
N GLN A 194 -7.01 10.79 -19.47
CA GLN A 194 -7.43 9.42 -19.13
C GLN A 194 -6.33 8.62 -18.41
N ASN A 195 -5.06 8.97 -18.62
CA ASN A 195 -3.89 8.34 -18.01
C ASN A 195 -3.26 9.18 -16.89
N GLN A 196 -3.96 10.21 -16.40
CA GLN A 196 -3.41 11.24 -15.50
C GLN A 196 -4.14 11.31 -14.16
N THR A 197 -4.73 10.20 -13.70
CA THR A 197 -5.23 10.11 -12.32
C THR A 197 -4.06 10.18 -11.34
N GLY A 198 -4.27 10.81 -10.18
CA GLY A 198 -3.22 10.94 -9.17
C GLY A 198 -2.70 9.58 -8.73
N SER A 199 -3.59 8.60 -8.49
CA SER A 199 -3.17 7.23 -8.14
C SER A 199 -2.39 6.57 -9.28
N GLY A 200 -2.89 6.65 -10.51
CA GLY A 200 -2.26 5.99 -11.65
C GLY A 200 -0.87 6.54 -11.95
N ILE A 201 -0.65 7.85 -11.74
CA ILE A 201 0.69 8.43 -11.85
C ILE A 201 1.61 7.91 -10.73
N LEU A 202 1.13 7.82 -9.49
CA LEU A 202 1.92 7.31 -8.36
C LEU A 202 2.28 5.83 -8.57
N GLU A 203 1.34 5.01 -9.02
CA GLU A 203 1.57 3.60 -9.40
C GLU A 203 2.60 3.49 -10.52
N LYS A 204 2.45 4.26 -11.61
CA LYS A 204 3.45 4.29 -12.69
C LYS A 204 4.83 4.70 -12.17
N LEU A 205 4.92 5.64 -11.23
CA LEU A 205 6.19 6.04 -10.63
C LEU A 205 6.79 4.97 -9.71
N ALA A 206 5.98 4.19 -9.00
CA ALA A 206 6.46 3.05 -8.21
C ALA A 206 6.96 1.91 -9.11
N ASN A 207 6.31 1.69 -10.24
CA ASN A 207 6.52 0.55 -11.14
C ASN A 207 7.63 0.72 -12.19
N ILE A 208 8.20 1.92 -12.33
CA ILE A 208 9.41 2.06 -13.16
C ILE A 208 10.58 1.24 -12.59
N GLU A 209 11.56 0.93 -13.43
CA GLU A 209 12.81 0.33 -12.98
C GLU A 209 13.45 1.19 -11.88
N ASN A 210 13.69 0.59 -10.71
CA ASN A 210 14.14 1.26 -9.48
C ASN A 210 13.20 2.38 -9.01
N GLY A 211 11.87 2.20 -9.17
CA GLY A 211 10.86 3.08 -8.59
C GLY A 211 10.76 2.96 -7.07
N PRO A 212 10.46 4.07 -6.37
CA PRO A 212 10.38 4.10 -4.93
C PRO A 212 9.09 3.46 -4.41
N ASP A 213 9.20 2.75 -3.30
CA ASP A 213 8.06 2.36 -2.47
C ASP A 213 7.44 3.64 -1.87
N MET A 214 6.10 3.70 -1.85
CA MET A 214 5.35 4.88 -1.43
C MET A 214 4.21 4.46 -0.50
N GLN A 215 3.98 5.24 0.56
CA GLN A 215 2.92 4.95 1.53
C GLN A 215 2.36 6.23 2.17
N PHE A 216 1.07 6.22 2.48
CA PHE A 216 0.43 7.22 3.33
C PHE A 216 0.27 6.66 4.74
N ARG A 217 1.10 7.11 5.68
CA ARG A 217 1.01 6.66 7.08
C ARG A 217 0.15 7.64 7.89
N PRO A 218 -1.03 7.22 8.38
CA PRO A 218 -1.83 8.07 9.24
C PRO A 218 -1.16 8.25 10.60
N TYR A 219 -1.32 9.43 11.18
CA TYR A 219 -0.86 9.74 12.52
C TYR A 219 -1.78 10.79 13.17
N LEU A 220 -1.77 10.85 14.51
CA LEU A 220 -2.43 11.92 15.25
C LEU A 220 -1.46 13.07 15.46
N THR A 221 -1.96 14.29 15.30
CA THR A 221 -1.24 15.49 15.74
C THR A 221 -0.95 15.43 17.25
N ASP A 222 0.05 16.20 17.70
CA ASP A 222 0.48 16.17 19.10
C ASP A 222 -0.63 16.53 20.09
N ASP A 223 -1.52 17.44 19.70
CA ASP A 223 -2.72 17.84 20.45
C ASP A 223 -3.86 16.83 20.37
N GLN A 224 -3.73 15.83 19.51
CA GLN A 224 -4.65 14.72 19.28
C GLN A 224 -6.05 15.12 18.82
N THR A 225 -6.14 16.24 18.11
CA THR A 225 -7.41 16.74 17.57
C THR A 225 -7.54 16.48 16.08
N HIS A 226 -6.46 16.12 15.38
CA HIS A 226 -6.47 15.86 13.94
C HIS A 226 -5.72 14.57 13.60
N VAL A 227 -6.24 13.86 12.59
CA VAL A 227 -5.55 12.82 11.86
C VAL A 227 -4.92 13.43 10.62
N ARG A 228 -3.64 13.17 10.41
CA ARG A 228 -2.91 13.56 9.21
C ARG A 228 -2.24 12.34 8.59
N TYR A 229 -1.84 12.44 7.34
CA TYR A 229 -1.14 11.38 6.62
C TYR A 229 0.24 11.87 6.25
N ALA A 230 1.28 11.24 6.79
CA ALA A 230 2.63 11.45 6.29
C ALA A 230 2.77 10.71 4.95
N PHE A 231 3.03 11.44 3.87
CA PHE A 231 3.45 10.81 2.63
C PHE A 231 4.93 10.44 2.78
N LEU A 232 5.20 9.13 2.78
CA LEU A 232 6.55 8.56 2.87
C LEU A 232 6.89 7.86 1.57
N ALA A 233 8.13 8.05 1.12
CA ALA A 233 8.62 7.46 -0.10
C ALA A 233 10.13 7.18 -0.01
N GLY A 234 10.55 6.06 -0.62
CA GLY A 234 11.96 5.77 -0.87
C GLY A 234 12.64 6.88 -1.67
N SER A 235 13.94 7.07 -1.46
CA SER A 235 14.75 7.97 -2.28
C SER A 235 15.19 7.29 -3.59
N ASP A 236 15.75 8.07 -4.51
CA ASP A 236 16.34 7.54 -5.74
C ASP A 236 17.54 6.58 -5.50
N SER A 237 18.17 6.62 -4.31
CA SER A 237 19.27 5.71 -3.93
C SER A 237 18.81 4.53 -3.07
N THR A 238 17.69 4.71 -2.37
CA THR A 238 17.15 3.80 -1.37
C THR A 238 15.66 3.71 -1.62
N ILE A 239 15.29 2.81 -2.52
CA ILE A 239 13.93 2.77 -3.06
C ILE A 239 12.92 2.21 -2.05
N TYR A 240 13.36 1.49 -1.02
CA TYR A 240 12.49 0.85 -0.06
C TYR A 240 12.20 1.73 1.16
N LEU A 241 11.00 1.60 1.72
CA LEU A 241 10.62 2.21 3.00
C LEU A 241 11.24 1.43 4.16
N GLY A 242 11.46 2.10 5.31
CA GLY A 242 11.66 1.40 6.59
C GLY A 242 13.01 0.69 6.81
N GLU A 243 14.03 0.92 5.97
CA GLU A 243 15.32 0.20 6.04
C GLU A 243 16.13 0.40 7.34
N ASN A 244 15.75 1.35 8.19
CA ASN A 244 16.52 1.68 9.41
C ASN A 244 16.02 0.98 10.68
N ILE A 245 14.93 0.20 10.59
CA ILE A 245 14.34 -0.49 11.73
C ILE A 245 14.23 -1.98 11.39
N LEU A 246 14.90 -2.82 12.18
CA LEU A 246 14.81 -4.27 12.11
C LEU A 246 13.96 -4.78 13.27
N HIS A 247 12.81 -5.37 12.96
CA HIS A 247 11.96 -6.05 13.91
C HIS A 247 12.35 -7.53 14.01
N HIS A 248 12.23 -8.11 15.19
CA HIS A 248 12.54 -9.52 15.42
C HIS A 248 11.31 -10.30 15.85
N VAL A 249 11.06 -11.41 15.18
CA VAL A 249 10.04 -12.38 15.54
C VAL A 249 10.62 -13.79 15.49
N SER A 250 10.07 -14.69 16.28
CA SER A 250 10.53 -16.08 16.35
C SER A 250 9.39 -17.06 16.37
N TYR A 251 9.66 -18.24 15.82
CA TYR A 251 8.81 -19.41 15.87
C TYR A 251 9.60 -20.61 16.38
N HIS A 252 8.99 -21.36 17.29
CA HIS A 252 9.41 -22.71 17.63
C HIS A 252 8.17 -23.54 18.01
N PRO A 253 8.18 -24.89 17.96
CA PRO A 253 6.96 -25.71 18.03
C PRO A 253 6.14 -25.54 19.32
N HIS A 254 6.75 -24.97 20.36
CA HIS A 254 6.16 -24.77 21.68
C HIS A 254 6.24 -23.31 22.16
N GLY A 255 6.39 -22.34 21.25
CA GLY A 255 6.39 -20.91 21.60
C GLY A 255 6.91 -20.01 20.48
N GLY A 256 7.48 -18.88 20.86
CA GLY A 256 7.76 -17.78 19.95
C GLY A 256 6.58 -16.79 19.87
N ASN A 257 6.86 -15.61 19.33
CA ASN A 257 5.84 -14.56 19.18
C ASN A 257 5.19 -14.57 17.78
N LEU A 258 5.74 -15.32 16.82
CA LEU A 258 5.12 -15.61 15.52
C LEU A 258 4.49 -17.00 15.56
N GLN A 259 3.18 -17.06 15.37
CA GLN A 259 2.36 -18.26 15.47
C GLN A 259 1.70 -18.57 14.13
N ASN A 260 1.13 -19.77 14.02
CA ASN A 260 0.34 -20.19 12.85
C ASN A 260 1.05 -19.91 11.52
N ILE A 261 2.34 -20.22 11.45
CA ILE A 261 3.13 -20.02 10.25
C ILE A 261 2.53 -20.84 9.10
N THR A 262 2.30 -20.16 7.97
CA THR A 262 2.03 -20.80 6.68
C THR A 262 3.14 -20.43 5.71
N VAL A 263 3.46 -21.37 4.82
CA VAL A 263 4.51 -21.21 3.82
C VAL A 263 3.93 -21.59 2.47
N ASP A 264 3.81 -20.60 1.60
CA ASP A 264 3.41 -20.81 0.23
C ASP A 264 4.66 -21.02 -0.63
N HIS A 265 4.67 -22.04 -1.48
CA HIS A 265 5.77 -22.32 -2.41
C HIS A 265 5.35 -22.00 -3.84
N LEU A 266 6.18 -21.25 -4.56
CA LEU A 266 6.00 -20.95 -5.98
C LEU A 266 7.07 -21.66 -6.81
N SER A 267 6.63 -22.28 -7.90
CA SER A 267 7.53 -22.92 -8.85
C SER A 267 8.28 -21.89 -9.69
N PRO A 268 9.54 -22.17 -10.09
CA PRO A 268 10.32 -21.27 -10.91
C PRO A 268 9.70 -21.09 -12.29
N ILE A 269 9.82 -19.89 -12.84
CA ILE A 269 9.46 -19.53 -14.20
C ILE A 269 10.71 -19.55 -15.08
N GLN A 270 10.67 -20.27 -16.19
CA GLN A 270 11.82 -20.38 -17.10
C GLN A 270 11.68 -19.51 -18.34
N ARG A 271 10.47 -19.01 -18.63
CA ARG A 271 10.20 -18.18 -19.82
C ARG A 271 9.16 -17.10 -19.57
N VAL A 272 9.46 -15.90 -20.07
CA VAL A 272 8.56 -14.74 -20.03
C VAL A 272 8.32 -14.22 -21.44
N TYR A 273 7.05 -14.18 -21.85
CA TYR A 273 6.59 -13.52 -23.07
C TYR A 273 6.13 -12.11 -22.73
N SER A 274 6.79 -11.08 -23.27
CA SER A 274 6.42 -9.70 -23.00
C SER A 274 5.77 -9.01 -24.19
N SER A 275 4.77 -8.16 -23.89
CA SER A 275 4.04 -7.36 -24.87
C SER A 275 4.08 -5.88 -24.48
N GLY A 276 4.55 -5.04 -25.41
CA GLY A 276 4.78 -3.61 -25.25
C GLY A 276 3.70 -2.76 -25.90
N ALA A 277 4.06 -1.53 -26.27
CA ALA A 277 3.21 -0.61 -27.01
C ALA A 277 2.90 -1.10 -28.44
N GLY A 278 1.78 -0.64 -28.98
CA GLY A 278 1.28 -0.98 -30.32
C GLY A 278 -0.08 -1.68 -30.27
N GLN A 279 -0.70 -1.85 -31.44
CA GLN A 279 -2.00 -2.51 -31.59
C GLN A 279 -1.88 -3.69 -32.54
N ASP A 280 -2.68 -4.72 -32.27
CA ASP A 280 -2.78 -5.94 -33.06
C ASP A 280 -1.39 -6.57 -33.36
N LYS A 281 -1.06 -6.72 -34.65
CA LYS A 281 0.17 -7.35 -35.14
C LYS A 281 1.39 -6.44 -35.08
N ALA A 282 1.20 -5.15 -34.81
CA ALA A 282 2.27 -4.17 -34.72
C ALA A 282 2.76 -3.96 -33.27
N GLN A 283 2.25 -4.77 -32.33
CA GLN A 283 2.68 -4.71 -30.94
C GLN A 283 4.15 -5.10 -30.81
N THR A 284 4.93 -4.28 -30.11
CA THR A 284 6.31 -4.62 -29.75
C THR A 284 6.28 -5.82 -28.80
N THR A 285 7.04 -6.87 -29.09
CA THR A 285 7.09 -8.07 -28.24
C THR A 285 8.53 -8.45 -27.93
N ALA A 286 8.79 -9.02 -26.75
CA ALA A 286 10.09 -9.57 -26.39
C ALA A 286 9.94 -10.93 -25.69
N LEU A 287 11.05 -11.68 -25.69
CA LEU A 287 11.18 -12.99 -25.04
C LEU A 287 12.41 -12.95 -24.13
N ALA A 288 12.22 -13.41 -22.89
CA ALA A 288 13.30 -13.75 -21.96
C ALA A 288 13.17 -15.22 -21.55
N GLU A 289 14.28 -15.95 -21.54
CA GLU A 289 14.30 -17.34 -21.12
C GLU A 289 15.60 -17.73 -20.40
N ASN A 290 15.47 -18.64 -19.43
CA ASN A 290 16.55 -19.39 -18.80
C ASN A 290 16.06 -20.85 -18.70
N LEU A 291 16.68 -21.75 -19.45
CA LEU A 291 16.27 -23.16 -19.54
C LEU A 291 17.21 -24.09 -18.75
N ASP A 292 18.02 -23.55 -17.84
CA ASP A 292 19.03 -24.35 -17.10
C ASP A 292 18.35 -25.45 -16.28
N LEU A 293 17.20 -25.14 -15.64
CA LEU A 293 16.40 -26.11 -14.89
C LEU A 293 15.72 -27.17 -15.77
N VAL A 294 15.40 -26.83 -17.02
CA VAL A 294 14.71 -27.73 -17.97
C VAL A 294 15.70 -28.66 -18.67
N THR A 295 16.96 -28.25 -18.79
CA THR A 295 18.00 -28.96 -19.55
C THR A 295 19.00 -29.71 -18.67
N ASN A 296 18.82 -29.68 -17.35
CA ASN A 296 19.66 -30.40 -16.40
C ASN A 296 19.43 -31.94 -16.50
N ARG A 297 20.15 -32.71 -15.67
CA ARG A 297 20.06 -34.18 -15.64
C ARG A 297 18.74 -34.71 -15.04
N ASP A 298 18.05 -33.90 -14.24
CA ASP A 298 16.77 -34.20 -13.59
C ASP A 298 15.80 -33.04 -13.84
N PRO A 299 15.21 -32.98 -15.05
CA PRO A 299 14.64 -31.77 -15.62
C PRO A 299 13.35 -31.37 -14.94
N TRP A 300 13.24 -30.08 -14.64
CA TRP A 300 12.00 -29.47 -14.20
C TRP A 300 11.05 -29.26 -15.40
N PRO A 301 9.72 -29.35 -15.19
CA PRO A 301 8.75 -28.94 -16.20
C PRO A 301 8.94 -27.48 -16.59
N LEU A 302 8.84 -27.18 -17.89
CA LEU A 302 8.85 -25.81 -18.39
C LEU A 302 7.58 -25.09 -17.93
N LEU A 303 7.77 -24.00 -17.19
CA LEU A 303 6.72 -23.05 -16.83
C LEU A 303 7.00 -21.69 -17.50
N GLU A 304 5.91 -21.10 -17.98
CA GLU A 304 5.92 -19.92 -18.82
C GLU A 304 4.94 -18.88 -18.25
N MET A 305 5.26 -17.61 -18.43
CA MET A 305 4.37 -16.52 -18.04
C MET A 305 4.37 -15.38 -19.06
N THR A 306 3.45 -14.45 -18.87
CA THR A 306 3.34 -13.24 -19.69
C THR A 306 3.60 -11.99 -18.86
N TYR A 307 4.19 -10.96 -19.48
CA TYR A 307 4.36 -9.62 -18.91
C TYR A 307 3.86 -8.57 -19.91
N ALA A 308 3.26 -7.49 -19.44
CA ALA A 308 2.75 -6.43 -20.31
C ALA A 308 3.22 -5.06 -19.84
N ASP A 309 3.68 -4.24 -20.79
CA ASP A 309 4.10 -2.87 -20.57
C ASP A 309 3.65 -2.01 -21.76
N ALA A 310 2.38 -1.61 -21.74
CA ALA A 310 1.73 -0.96 -22.87
C ALA A 310 2.32 0.42 -23.23
N ASP A 311 3.11 1.02 -22.33
CA ASP A 311 3.75 2.33 -22.54
C ASP A 311 5.14 2.20 -23.20
N THR A 312 5.72 0.99 -23.26
CA THR A 312 7.06 0.77 -23.82
C THR A 312 7.01 0.39 -25.30
N ASP A 313 7.38 1.33 -26.17
CA ASP A 313 7.54 1.11 -27.62
C ASP A 313 8.93 0.59 -28.02
N ASN A 314 9.91 0.68 -27.12
CA ASN A 314 11.28 0.26 -27.35
C ASN A 314 11.50 -1.23 -27.00
N ALA A 315 11.74 -2.04 -28.03
CA ALA A 315 11.96 -3.48 -27.87
C ALA A 315 13.12 -3.86 -26.94
N THR A 316 14.19 -3.06 -26.88
CA THR A 316 15.33 -3.31 -26.00
C THR A 316 14.96 -3.09 -24.53
N VAL A 317 14.21 -2.03 -24.24
CA VAL A 317 13.71 -1.73 -22.89
C VAL A 317 12.72 -2.80 -22.45
N LEU A 318 11.78 -3.17 -23.33
CA LEU A 318 10.82 -4.24 -23.06
C LEU A 318 11.50 -5.58 -22.78
N LYS A 319 12.60 -5.89 -23.49
CA LYS A 319 13.39 -7.09 -23.24
C LYS A 319 14.11 -7.04 -21.89
N ALA A 320 14.66 -5.88 -21.50
CA ALA A 320 15.28 -5.71 -20.19
C ALA A 320 14.26 -5.90 -19.06
N HIS A 321 13.04 -5.35 -19.19
CA HIS A 321 11.94 -5.57 -18.25
C HIS A 321 11.57 -7.06 -18.17
N ALA A 322 11.42 -7.74 -19.31
CA ALA A 322 11.14 -9.18 -19.34
C ALA A 322 12.25 -10.02 -18.66
N GLN A 323 13.51 -9.63 -18.85
CA GLN A 323 14.65 -10.26 -18.16
C GLN A 323 14.61 -10.03 -16.65
N ALA A 324 14.28 -8.81 -16.19
CA ALA A 324 14.13 -8.53 -14.77
C ALA A 324 13.01 -9.38 -14.14
N VAL A 325 11.87 -9.51 -14.82
CA VAL A 325 10.75 -10.38 -14.39
C VAL A 325 11.20 -11.85 -14.33
N LEU A 326 11.93 -12.33 -15.34
CA LEU A 326 12.46 -13.68 -15.34
C LEU A 326 13.44 -13.90 -14.17
N GLU A 327 14.44 -13.04 -14.00
CA GLU A 327 15.43 -13.14 -12.93
C GLU A 327 14.80 -13.14 -11.54
N ALA A 328 13.71 -12.39 -11.37
CA ALA A 328 12.96 -12.34 -10.11
C ALA A 328 12.16 -13.61 -9.81
N ASN A 329 11.86 -14.44 -10.81
CA ASN A 329 10.97 -15.61 -10.71
C ASN A 329 11.61 -16.94 -11.15
N ARG A 330 12.86 -16.94 -11.62
CA ARG A 330 13.55 -18.15 -12.13
C ARG A 330 13.97 -19.15 -11.07
N HIS A 331 13.83 -18.80 -9.80
CA HIS A 331 14.16 -19.63 -8.64
C HIS A 331 12.88 -20.14 -7.98
N HIS A 332 12.96 -21.23 -7.20
CA HIS A 332 11.85 -21.53 -6.29
C HIS A 332 11.77 -20.43 -5.26
N LEU A 333 10.54 -19.99 -5.03
CA LEU A 333 10.25 -18.93 -4.10
C LEU A 333 9.33 -19.43 -3.00
N ILE A 334 9.49 -18.87 -1.82
CA ILE A 334 8.60 -19.07 -0.69
C ILE A 334 8.06 -17.74 -0.20
N GLN A 335 6.85 -17.75 0.31
CA GLN A 335 6.26 -16.63 1.05
C GLN A 335 5.82 -17.11 2.42
N ILE A 336 6.35 -16.46 3.46
CA ILE A 336 6.01 -16.76 4.85
C ILE A 336 4.86 -15.83 5.27
N GLN A 337 3.86 -16.41 5.92
CA GLN A 337 2.82 -15.67 6.62
C GLN A 337 2.74 -16.20 8.06
N GLY A 338 2.30 -15.38 8.99
CA GLY A 338 2.07 -15.80 10.37
C GLY A 338 1.29 -14.79 11.18
N GLU A 339 0.91 -15.18 12.38
CA GLU A 339 0.08 -14.39 13.29
C GLU A 339 0.91 -13.95 14.50
N VAL A 340 0.77 -12.68 14.89
CA VAL A 340 1.33 -12.13 16.13
C VAL A 340 0.21 -11.55 16.98
N HIS A 341 0.42 -11.48 18.29
CA HIS A 341 -0.49 -10.79 19.20
C HIS A 341 0.09 -9.44 19.61
N ALA A 342 -0.61 -8.35 19.28
CA ALA A 342 -0.21 -6.98 19.57
C ALA A 342 -0.05 -6.68 21.07
N ASN A 343 -0.65 -7.51 21.95
CA ASN A 343 -0.53 -7.40 23.40
C ASN A 343 0.46 -8.40 24.01
N HIS A 344 1.19 -9.18 23.21
CA HIS A 344 2.11 -10.17 23.75
C HIS A 344 3.26 -9.50 24.51
N THR A 345 3.39 -9.84 25.79
CA THR A 345 4.45 -9.31 26.67
C THR A 345 5.50 -10.36 27.00
N ASP A 346 6.74 -9.91 27.15
CA ASP A 346 7.81 -10.71 27.73
C ASP A 346 7.56 -10.96 29.24
N THR A 347 8.45 -11.74 29.87
CA THR A 347 8.40 -12.05 31.31
C THR A 347 8.53 -10.80 32.20
N ALA A 348 9.06 -9.70 31.67
CA ALA A 348 9.18 -8.41 32.36
C ALA A 348 7.95 -7.52 32.15
N GLY A 349 6.95 -7.96 31.38
CA GLY A 349 5.73 -7.22 31.08
C GLY A 349 5.87 -6.22 29.94
N ASN A 350 7.00 -6.19 29.22
CA ASN A 350 7.20 -5.32 28.07
C ASN A 350 6.56 -5.92 26.83
N LEU A 351 5.96 -5.09 25.99
CA LEU A 351 5.47 -5.54 24.68
C LEU A 351 6.63 -6.03 23.82
N THR A 352 6.51 -7.26 23.34
CA THR A 352 7.53 -7.89 22.47
C THR A 352 7.51 -7.31 21.06
N LEU A 353 6.32 -6.94 20.57
CA LEU A 353 6.14 -6.37 19.24
C LEU A 353 5.02 -5.31 19.28
N PRO A 354 5.33 -4.06 19.67
CA PRO A 354 4.33 -3.01 19.79
C PRO A 354 3.69 -2.69 18.42
N LEU A 355 2.40 -2.99 18.25
CA LEU A 355 1.70 -2.74 16.99
C LEU A 355 1.84 -1.28 16.53
N ALA A 356 1.89 -0.32 17.46
CA ALA A 356 2.09 1.10 17.19
C ALA A 356 3.31 1.38 16.29
N THR A 357 4.39 0.63 16.44
CA THR A 357 5.65 0.83 15.70
C THR A 357 5.71 0.09 14.38
N LEU A 358 4.85 -0.89 14.15
CA LEU A 358 4.89 -1.72 12.95
C LEU A 358 4.22 -1.04 11.77
N TRP A 359 4.90 -1.05 10.63
CA TRP A 359 4.34 -0.68 9.34
C TRP A 359 4.86 -1.58 8.24
N PRO A 360 4.01 -1.90 7.23
CA PRO A 360 4.51 -2.50 6.00
C PRO A 360 5.63 -1.66 5.38
N GLY A 361 6.60 -2.36 4.81
CA GLY A 361 7.82 -1.87 4.19
C GLY A 361 9.05 -2.07 5.07
N GLU A 362 8.87 -2.16 6.39
CA GLU A 362 9.95 -2.30 7.38
C GLU A 362 10.59 -3.69 7.37
N LEU A 363 11.84 -3.77 7.84
CA LEU A 363 12.63 -5.00 7.85
C LEU A 363 12.26 -5.89 9.03
N PHE A 364 12.25 -7.20 8.78
CA PHE A 364 12.01 -8.24 9.77
C PHE A 364 13.08 -9.32 9.69
N SER A 365 13.47 -9.81 10.87
CA SER A 365 14.23 -11.04 11.06
C SER A 365 13.29 -12.06 11.71
N ILE A 366 13.11 -13.19 11.04
CA ILE A 366 12.27 -14.31 11.48
C ILE A 366 13.20 -15.46 11.87
N ASP A 367 13.29 -15.75 13.16
CA ASP A 367 14.03 -16.91 13.67
C ASP A 367 13.10 -18.13 13.70
N VAL A 368 13.38 -19.13 12.87
CA VAL A 368 12.57 -20.33 12.75
C VAL A 368 13.35 -21.53 13.29
N THR A 369 12.75 -22.26 14.21
CA THR A 369 13.26 -23.55 14.70
C THR A 369 12.17 -24.60 14.68
N GLY A 370 12.47 -25.81 14.20
CA GLY A 370 11.60 -26.98 14.25
C GLY A 370 10.34 -26.89 13.38
N HIS A 371 10.31 -26.02 12.37
CA HIS A 371 9.18 -25.95 11.44
C HIS A 371 9.30 -27.04 10.35
N PRO A 372 8.28 -27.88 10.11
CA PRO A 372 8.41 -29.01 9.17
C PRO A 372 8.72 -28.63 7.72
N ALA A 373 8.27 -27.45 7.27
CA ALA A 373 8.42 -27.00 5.88
C ALA A 373 9.51 -25.92 5.68
N LEU A 374 10.20 -25.50 6.74
CA LEU A 374 11.27 -24.50 6.66
C LEU A 374 12.49 -25.00 7.41
N PRO A 375 13.69 -24.95 6.81
CA PRO A 375 14.92 -25.18 7.55
C PRO A 375 15.06 -24.25 8.76
N ASP A 376 15.69 -24.77 9.80
CA ASP A 376 16.05 -23.95 10.97
C ASP A 376 17.00 -22.84 10.56
N GLY A 377 16.74 -21.61 11.00
CA GLY A 377 17.59 -20.47 10.70
C GLY A 377 16.87 -19.13 10.78
N GLU A 378 17.63 -18.09 10.46
CA GLU A 378 17.18 -16.71 10.46
C GLU A 378 16.86 -16.25 9.03
N TYR A 379 15.63 -15.78 8.82
CA TYR A 379 15.14 -15.30 7.54
C TYR A 379 15.01 -13.78 7.59
N HIS A 380 15.78 -13.07 6.78
CA HIS A 380 15.71 -11.61 6.65
C HIS A 380 14.77 -11.24 5.52
N THR A 381 13.70 -10.53 5.84
CA THR A 381 12.63 -10.20 4.90
C THR A 381 12.04 -8.82 5.23
N ARG A 382 11.06 -8.41 4.43
CA ARG A 382 10.27 -7.19 4.64
C ARG A 382 8.84 -7.55 4.95
N LEU A 383 8.19 -6.74 5.76
CA LEU A 383 6.76 -6.86 5.99
C LEU A 383 6.01 -6.26 4.81
N MET A 384 5.25 -7.04 4.07
CA MET A 384 4.52 -6.57 2.89
C MET A 384 3.08 -6.17 3.21
N GLN A 385 2.46 -6.90 4.14
CA GLN A 385 1.09 -6.64 4.55
C GLN A 385 0.86 -6.95 6.01
N MET A 386 -0.02 -6.16 6.63
CA MET A 386 -0.60 -6.43 7.92
C MET A 386 -2.11 -6.39 7.82
N SER A 387 -2.78 -7.37 8.42
CA SER A 387 -4.24 -7.38 8.54
C SER A 387 -4.69 -7.84 9.91
N GLY A 388 -5.90 -7.46 10.29
CA GLY A 388 -6.47 -7.83 11.58
C GLY A 388 -7.93 -7.41 11.68
N ASP A 389 -8.46 -7.52 12.88
CA ASP A 389 -9.83 -7.14 13.23
C ASP A 389 -9.85 -6.32 14.53
N THR A 390 -10.96 -6.39 15.28
CA THR A 390 -11.11 -5.75 16.59
C THR A 390 -10.37 -6.47 17.73
N THR A 391 -9.75 -7.62 17.46
CA THR A 391 -8.92 -8.36 18.42
C THR A 391 -7.49 -7.81 18.43
N ASP A 392 -6.61 -8.44 19.21
CA ASP A 392 -5.19 -8.14 19.22
C ASP A 392 -4.38 -9.04 18.28
N LYS A 393 -5.03 -9.93 17.54
CA LYS A 393 -4.40 -10.84 16.60
C LYS A 393 -4.16 -10.12 15.27
N ILE A 394 -2.92 -10.19 14.80
CA ILE A 394 -2.47 -9.51 13.59
C ILE A 394 -1.83 -10.54 12.67
N THR A 395 -2.32 -10.63 11.45
CA THR A 395 -1.69 -11.45 10.41
C THR A 395 -0.64 -10.62 9.69
N LEU A 396 0.57 -11.15 9.61
CA LEU A 396 1.71 -10.59 8.91
C LEU A 396 2.00 -11.43 7.66
N VAL A 397 2.11 -10.77 6.51
CA VAL A 397 2.57 -11.39 5.26
C VAL A 397 3.90 -10.77 4.90
N PHE A 398 4.92 -11.61 4.77
CA PHE A 398 6.27 -11.19 4.46
C PHE A 398 6.56 -11.23 2.96
N ASP A 399 7.66 -10.59 2.57
CA ASP A 399 8.10 -10.59 1.18
C ASP A 399 8.49 -11.98 0.72
N THR A 400 8.36 -12.19 -0.58
CA THR A 400 8.73 -13.43 -1.24
C THR A 400 10.24 -13.56 -1.27
N MET A 401 10.76 -14.70 -0.84
CA MET A 401 12.19 -14.98 -0.77
C MET A 401 12.52 -16.27 -1.50
N ARG A 402 13.80 -16.47 -1.83
CA ARG A 402 14.25 -17.72 -2.43
C ARG A 402 14.07 -18.86 -1.43
N ASP A 403 13.59 -20.00 -1.91
CA ASP A 403 13.57 -21.23 -1.13
C ASP A 403 15.01 -21.64 -0.77
N PRO A 404 15.38 -21.75 0.52
CA PRO A 404 16.75 -22.03 0.93
C PRO A 404 17.26 -23.41 0.51
N GLU A 405 16.38 -24.36 0.16
CA GLU A 405 16.77 -25.73 -0.17
C GLU A 405 16.94 -26.00 -1.68
N THR A 406 16.70 -25.00 -2.54
CA THR A 406 16.81 -25.10 -4.01
C THR A 406 17.79 -24.10 -4.60
#